data_AF-A0A1I6WJF8-F1
#
_entry.id   AF-A0A1I6WJF8-F1
#
_cell.length_a   1.000
_cell.length_b   1.000
_cell.length_c   1.000
_cell.angle_alpha   90.00
_cell.angle_beta   90.00
_cell.angle_gamma   90.00
#
_symmetry.space_group_name_H-M   'P 1'
#
loop_
_entity.id
_entity.type
_entity.pdbx_description
1 polymer ?
#
loop_
_entity_poly.entity_id
_entity_poly.type
_entity_poly.pdbx_seq_one_letter_code
_entity_poly.pdbx_strand_id
1 'polypeptide(L)'
;MTRRGRRSAGRSNVVGIGKGPLRRPARTPKSRRPRRSRSIAPFLIVAVAVIIAYFGEQVMEGGGVQLPRVIRHGGESSNASAGPLSGTVTHVRDGDTIEVTRVPVRIANLNCAELGTAAGSRATERMRELVRGQAVSCRLSGRQSYDREVGTCALADGRDLGRVLIDEGLCGRWR
;
A
#
# COMPACT_ATOMS: atom_id res chain seq x y z
N MET A 1 -21.55 -34.34 -54.24
CA MET A 1 -20.47 -35.36 -54.22
C MET A 1 -19.15 -34.61 -54.05
N THR A 2 -18.25 -34.87 -53.10
CA THR A 2 -17.39 -36.07 -53.02
C THR A 2 -16.62 -36.12 -51.69
N ARG A 3 -16.77 -37.25 -50.98
CA ARG A 3 -15.69 -38.15 -50.50
C ARG A 3 -14.63 -37.55 -49.56
N ARG A 4 -14.63 -37.95 -48.28
CA ARG A 4 -14.16 -39.24 -47.69
C ARG A 4 -12.69 -39.17 -47.25
N GLY A 5 -12.51 -39.48 -45.96
CA GLY A 5 -11.42 -40.33 -45.48
C GLY A 5 -10.40 -39.58 -44.63
N ARG A 6 -9.73 -40.22 -43.66
CA ARG A 6 -9.82 -41.56 -43.05
C ARG A 6 -8.68 -41.59 -42.01
N ARG A 7 -8.92 -42.15 -40.82
CA ARG A 7 -7.93 -42.93 -39.99
C ARG A 7 -6.75 -42.11 -39.43
N SER A 8 -5.98 -42.50 -38.42
CA SER A 8 -5.85 -43.74 -37.64
C SER A 8 -5.01 -43.46 -36.39
N ALA A 9 -5.35 -44.15 -35.28
CA ALA A 9 -4.48 -45.00 -34.46
C ALA A 9 -3.20 -44.46 -33.74
N GLY A 10 -3.11 -44.89 -32.48
CA GLY A 10 -1.86 -45.27 -31.79
C GLY A 10 -1.25 -44.17 -30.93
N ARG A 11 -0.63 -44.43 -29.77
CA ARG A 11 -0.16 -45.68 -29.19
C ARG A 11 0.24 -45.41 -27.74
N SER A 12 0.07 -46.41 -26.89
CA SER A 12 0.48 -46.49 -25.48
C SER A 12 1.97 -46.22 -25.26
N ASN A 13 2.35 -45.79 -24.05
CA ASN A 13 3.49 -46.41 -23.37
C ASN A 13 3.45 -46.23 -21.84
N VAL A 14 3.58 -47.36 -21.16
CA VAL A 14 3.73 -47.55 -19.71
C VAL A 14 5.17 -48.01 -19.49
N VAL A 15 5.94 -47.28 -18.67
CA VAL A 15 7.27 -47.64 -18.14
C VAL A 15 7.36 -46.93 -16.78
N GLY A 16 7.83 -47.48 -15.67
CA GLY A 16 8.46 -48.73 -15.33
C GLY A 16 8.82 -48.63 -13.83
N ILE A 17 8.69 -49.74 -13.12
CA ILE A 17 8.88 -49.88 -11.67
C ILE A 17 10.38 -49.93 -11.36
N GLY A 18 10.84 -49.19 -10.35
CA GLY A 18 12.22 -49.26 -9.85
C GLY A 18 12.32 -48.99 -8.35
N LYS A 19 12.37 -50.06 -7.55
CA LYS A 19 12.69 -50.05 -6.11
C LYS A 19 14.21 -50.14 -5.92
N GLY A 20 14.79 -49.37 -4.99
CA GLY A 20 16.19 -49.47 -4.55
C GLY A 20 16.43 -48.78 -3.19
N PRO A 21 17.43 -49.18 -2.39
CA PRO A 21 17.21 -49.49 -0.97
C PRO A 21 17.64 -48.42 0.07
N LEU A 22 17.00 -48.54 1.24
CA LEU A 22 17.32 -47.93 2.55
C LEU A 22 18.75 -48.24 3.04
N ARG A 23 19.43 -47.24 3.65
CA ARG A 23 20.57 -47.31 4.62
C ARG A 23 21.13 -45.89 4.83
N ARG A 24 21.48 -45.32 6.00
CA ARG A 24 21.68 -45.69 7.43
C ARG A 24 21.48 -44.40 8.29
N PRO A 25 21.20 -44.47 9.60
CA PRO A 25 21.09 -43.28 10.44
C PRO A 25 22.40 -42.87 11.15
N ALA A 26 22.43 -41.57 11.48
CA ALA A 26 23.05 -40.88 12.62
C ALA A 26 24.59 -40.81 12.77
N ARG A 27 25.10 -39.58 12.76
CA ARG A 27 26.19 -39.14 13.65
C ARG A 27 25.83 -37.77 14.23
N THR A 28 25.63 -37.71 15.55
CA THR A 28 25.42 -36.48 16.31
C THR A 28 26.78 -35.81 16.60
N PRO A 29 26.96 -34.51 16.30
CA PRO A 29 28.15 -33.79 16.70
C PRO A 29 28.11 -33.42 18.20
N LYS A 30 29.22 -33.74 18.86
CA LYS A 30 29.56 -33.63 20.28
C LYS A 30 29.46 -32.18 20.80
N SER A 31 28.77 -31.97 21.91
CA SER A 31 28.61 -30.67 22.57
C SER A 31 29.96 -30.09 23.05
N ARG A 32 30.26 -28.85 22.67
CA ARG A 32 31.42 -28.09 23.16
C ARG A 32 31.07 -27.41 24.48
N ARG A 33 31.83 -27.67 25.54
CA ARG A 33 31.68 -26.97 26.83
C ARG A 33 32.17 -25.51 26.70
N PRO A 34 31.41 -24.50 27.15
CA PRO A 34 31.88 -23.11 27.13
C PRO A 34 32.90 -22.85 28.25
N ARG A 35 33.91 -22.05 27.88
CA ARG A 35 35.12 -21.72 28.64
C ARG A 35 34.79 -20.60 29.64
N ARG A 36 35.07 -20.83 30.92
CA ARG A 36 34.83 -19.91 32.05
C ARG A 36 35.66 -18.62 31.88
N SER A 37 35.02 -17.50 31.52
CA SER A 37 35.65 -16.18 31.47
C SER A 37 35.67 -15.54 32.87
N ARG A 38 36.77 -14.87 33.19
CA ARG A 38 37.01 -14.20 34.49
C ARG A 38 36.26 -12.86 34.52
N SER A 39 35.51 -12.62 35.59
CA SER A 39 34.61 -11.47 35.78
C SER A 39 35.36 -10.15 35.99
N ILE A 40 35.14 -9.14 35.13
CA ILE A 40 35.61 -7.74 35.27
C ILE A 40 34.49 -6.87 35.87
N ALA A 41 33.72 -7.43 36.80
CA ALA A 41 32.35 -6.99 37.06
C ALA A 41 32.10 -5.73 37.93
N PRO A 42 33.02 -5.19 38.76
CA PRO A 42 32.61 -4.06 39.61
C PRO A 42 32.85 -2.66 39.01
N PHE A 43 33.87 -2.47 38.18
CA PHE A 43 34.26 -1.11 37.72
C PHE A 43 33.43 -0.59 36.54
N LEU A 44 32.94 -1.47 35.68
CA LEU A 44 32.10 -1.07 34.54
C LEU A 44 30.71 -0.61 34.97
N ILE A 45 30.17 -1.15 36.06
CA ILE A 45 28.81 -0.84 36.52
C ILE A 45 28.75 0.59 37.08
N VAL A 46 29.76 1.01 37.85
CA VAL A 46 29.81 2.36 38.44
C VAL A 46 30.00 3.42 37.35
N ALA A 47 30.87 3.17 36.37
CA ALA A 47 31.07 4.10 35.25
C ALA A 47 29.80 4.26 34.40
N VAL A 48 29.06 3.17 34.15
CA VAL A 48 27.80 3.20 33.39
C VAL A 48 26.70 3.94 34.15
N ALA A 49 26.58 3.76 35.47
CA ALA A 49 25.59 4.48 36.28
C ALA A 49 25.84 6.00 36.30
N VAL A 50 27.11 6.43 36.35
CA VAL A 50 27.47 7.85 36.28
C VAL A 50 27.13 8.45 34.91
N ILE A 51 27.38 7.72 33.81
CA ILE A 51 27.02 8.17 32.46
C ILE A 51 25.50 8.27 32.31
N ILE A 52 24.72 7.30 32.81
CA ILE A 52 23.25 7.34 32.76
C ILE A 52 22.70 8.51 33.58
N ALA A 53 23.26 8.79 34.76
CA ALA A 53 22.84 9.93 35.58
C ALA A 53 23.23 11.28 34.96
N TYR A 54 24.38 11.35 34.29
CA TYR A 54 24.85 12.58 33.63
C TYR A 54 24.13 12.86 32.29
N PHE A 55 23.70 11.82 31.56
CA PHE A 55 22.96 11.94 30.30
C PHE A 55 21.43 11.79 30.45
N GLY A 56 20.93 11.45 31.65
CA GLY A 56 19.51 11.15 31.91
C GLY A 56 18.55 12.33 31.83
N GLU A 57 19.05 13.56 31.74
CA GLU A 57 18.24 14.79 31.74
C GLU A 57 18.08 15.44 30.34
N GLN A 58 18.44 14.75 29.26
CA GLN A 58 18.29 15.28 27.88
C GLN A 58 17.44 14.39 26.95
N VAL A 59 16.63 13.48 27.51
CA VAL A 59 15.76 12.60 26.70
C VAL A 59 14.29 12.84 27.06
N MET A 60 13.81 14.03 26.75
CA MET A 60 12.39 14.32 26.65
C MET A 60 12.19 15.30 25.49
N GLU A 61 12.01 14.76 24.28
CA GLU A 61 10.92 15.12 23.36
C GLU A 61 11.04 14.34 22.04
N GLY A 62 9.98 13.60 21.70
CA GLY A 62 9.72 13.20 20.31
C GLY A 62 10.30 11.87 19.83
N GLY A 63 9.77 10.75 20.32
CA GLY A 63 10.16 9.43 19.82
C GLY A 63 9.08 8.37 20.00
N GLY A 64 7.82 8.69 19.72
CA GLY A 64 6.77 7.69 19.62
C GLY A 64 7.12 6.70 18.51
N VAL A 65 7.57 5.49 18.89
CA VAL A 65 7.70 4.37 17.95
C VAL A 65 6.28 4.01 17.51
N GLN A 66 5.88 4.50 16.34
CA GLN A 66 4.68 4.05 15.67
C GLN A 66 4.94 2.60 15.24
N LEU A 67 4.47 1.64 16.04
CA LEU A 67 4.39 0.24 15.61
C LEU A 67 3.61 0.19 14.30
N PRO A 68 4.05 -0.57 13.28
CA PRO A 68 3.22 -0.83 12.13
C PRO A 68 2.02 -1.64 12.62
N ARG A 69 0.87 -0.99 12.68
CA ARG A 69 -0.41 -1.68 12.82
C ARG A 69 -0.53 -2.56 11.59
N VAL A 70 -0.29 -3.85 11.75
CA VAL A 70 -0.72 -4.86 10.79
C VAL A 70 -2.23 -4.63 10.61
N ILE A 71 -2.60 -3.99 9.50
CA ILE A 71 -3.99 -3.79 9.15
C ILE A 71 -4.56 -5.18 8.89
N ARG A 72 -5.28 -5.69 9.88
CA ARG A 72 -6.28 -6.74 9.67
C ARG A 72 -7.19 -6.24 8.54
N HIS A 73 -7.22 -6.96 7.44
CA HIS A 73 -8.31 -6.89 6.49
C HIS A 73 -9.58 -7.35 7.20
N GLY A 74 -10.31 -6.39 7.75
CA GLY A 74 -11.64 -6.55 8.32
C GLY A 74 -12.31 -5.20 8.19
N GLY A 75 -13.29 -5.09 7.31
CA GLY A 75 -14.07 -3.88 7.16
C GLY A 75 -14.73 -3.54 8.49
N GLU A 76 -14.67 -2.28 8.89
CA GLU A 76 -15.63 -1.70 9.82
C GLU A 76 -15.58 -0.16 9.75
N SER A 77 -16.74 0.40 9.44
CA SER A 77 -17.26 1.73 9.80
C SER A 77 -16.42 2.98 9.49
N SER A 78 -16.87 3.64 8.43
CA SER A 78 -16.67 5.04 8.04
C SER A 78 -16.77 6.01 9.23
N ASN A 79 -15.63 6.33 9.83
CA ASN A 79 -15.46 7.60 10.53
C ASN A 79 -14.67 8.51 9.59
N ALA A 80 -15.35 9.54 9.07
CA ALA A 80 -14.77 10.53 8.20
C ALA A 80 -13.45 11.04 8.79
N SER A 81 -12.36 10.85 8.06
CA SER A 81 -11.03 11.13 8.55
C SER A 81 -10.66 12.56 8.16
N ALA A 82 -10.51 13.45 9.13
CA ALA A 82 -9.94 14.77 8.88
C ALA A 82 -8.41 14.67 8.88
N GLY A 83 -7.74 15.27 7.88
CA GLY A 83 -6.28 15.32 7.85
C GLY A 83 -5.65 15.01 6.49
N PRO A 84 -4.31 14.93 6.43
CA PRO A 84 -3.59 14.62 5.20
C PRO A 84 -3.70 13.14 4.84
N LEU A 85 -3.89 12.87 3.56
CA LEU A 85 -3.86 11.54 2.94
C LEU A 85 -2.99 11.63 1.69
N SER A 86 -1.88 10.91 1.67
CA SER A 86 -0.97 10.89 0.52
C SER A 86 -0.72 9.47 0.03
N GLY A 87 -0.60 9.32 -1.28
CA GLY A 87 -0.34 8.02 -1.90
C GLY A 87 -0.56 8.00 -3.40
N THR A 88 -0.27 6.86 -4.01
CA THR A 88 -0.56 6.63 -5.43
C THR A 88 -2.06 6.45 -5.63
N VAL A 89 -2.58 7.02 -6.70
CA VAL A 89 -3.96 6.78 -7.12
C VAL A 89 -4.08 5.35 -7.65
N THR A 90 -4.88 4.53 -6.98
CA THR A 90 -5.10 3.12 -7.36
C THR A 90 -6.18 2.99 -8.43
N HIS A 91 -7.16 3.89 -8.43
CA HIS A 91 -8.28 3.86 -9.36
C HIS A 91 -8.87 5.27 -9.53
N VAL A 92 -9.33 5.58 -10.75
CA VAL A 92 -10.10 6.80 -11.04
C VAL A 92 -11.52 6.37 -11.36
N ARG A 93 -12.46 6.72 -10.48
CA ARG A 93 -13.87 6.35 -10.62
C ARG A 93 -14.55 7.22 -11.67
N ASP A 94 -14.36 8.54 -11.58
CA ASP A 94 -14.94 9.53 -12.48
C ASP A 94 -14.13 10.85 -12.45
N GLY A 95 -14.66 11.92 -13.06
CA GLY A 95 -14.00 13.22 -13.15
C GLY A 95 -13.84 13.97 -11.83
N ASP A 96 -14.55 13.58 -10.76
CA ASP A 96 -14.45 14.21 -9.45
C ASP A 96 -14.11 13.25 -8.29
N THR A 97 -13.91 11.97 -8.58
CA THR A 97 -13.66 10.93 -7.57
C THR A 97 -12.47 10.04 -7.95
N ILE A 98 -11.47 10.00 -7.07
CA ILE A 98 -10.27 9.15 -7.18
C ILE A 98 -10.11 8.25 -5.96
N GLU A 99 -9.41 7.12 -6.08
CA GLU A 99 -9.06 6.27 -4.95
C GLU A 99 -7.57 6.39 -4.63
N VAL A 100 -7.25 6.83 -3.40
CA VAL A 100 -5.88 6.98 -2.91
C VAL A 100 -5.67 5.96 -1.80
N THR A 101 -4.77 5.00 -1.99
CA THR A 101 -4.51 3.95 -0.98
C THR A 101 -5.78 3.21 -0.54
N ARG A 102 -6.68 2.90 -1.50
CA ARG A 102 -8.02 2.29 -1.28
C ARG A 102 -9.05 3.19 -0.56
N VAL A 103 -8.74 4.46 -0.35
CA VAL A 103 -9.71 5.44 0.17
C VAL A 103 -10.27 6.21 -1.01
N PRO A 104 -11.57 6.07 -1.33
CA PRO A 104 -12.20 6.90 -2.35
C PRO A 104 -12.37 8.33 -1.83
N VAL A 105 -11.89 9.29 -2.59
CA VAL A 105 -11.88 10.72 -2.28
C VAL A 105 -12.66 11.45 -3.37
N ARG A 106 -13.76 12.11 -2.98
CA ARG A 106 -14.48 13.09 -3.79
C ARG A 106 -13.81 14.45 -3.64
N ILE A 107 -13.43 15.04 -4.77
CA ILE A 107 -12.76 16.33 -4.86
C ILE A 107 -13.78 17.45 -4.55
N ALA A 108 -13.59 18.13 -3.43
CA ALA A 108 -14.59 19.03 -2.84
C ALA A 108 -14.93 20.25 -3.69
N ASN A 109 -14.00 20.72 -4.53
CA ASN A 109 -14.15 21.92 -5.35
C ASN A 109 -14.67 21.63 -6.77
N LEU A 110 -15.02 20.38 -7.10
CA LEU A 110 -15.42 19.97 -8.45
C LEU A 110 -16.91 19.68 -8.58
N ASN A 111 -17.46 20.09 -9.73
CA ASN A 111 -18.73 19.63 -10.27
C ASN A 111 -18.52 19.20 -11.72
N CYS A 112 -18.33 17.90 -11.97
CA CYS A 112 -18.11 17.38 -13.32
C CYS A 112 -19.42 16.91 -13.95
N ALA A 113 -19.46 16.83 -15.29
CA ALA A 113 -20.63 16.32 -15.99
C ALA A 113 -20.89 14.84 -15.66
N GLU A 114 -22.15 14.43 -15.73
CA GLU A 114 -22.61 13.08 -15.39
C GLU A 114 -21.85 11.97 -16.14
N LEU A 115 -21.69 10.83 -15.46
CA LEU A 115 -21.14 9.62 -16.05
C LEU A 115 -21.98 9.17 -17.26
N GLY A 116 -21.30 8.72 -18.32
CA GLY A 116 -21.94 8.32 -19.57
C GLY A 116 -22.17 9.47 -20.56
N THR A 117 -21.93 10.72 -20.17
CA THR A 117 -21.87 11.85 -21.10
C THR A 117 -20.48 12.00 -21.72
N ALA A 118 -20.38 12.54 -22.94
CA ALA A 118 -19.09 12.79 -23.58
C ALA A 118 -18.21 13.74 -22.75
N ALA A 119 -18.80 14.73 -22.06
CA ALA A 119 -18.08 15.63 -21.17
C ALA A 119 -17.54 14.90 -19.93
N GLY A 120 -18.35 14.06 -19.29
CA GLY A 120 -17.92 13.26 -18.14
C GLY A 120 -16.80 12.27 -18.50
N SER A 121 -16.86 11.66 -19.68
CA SER A 121 -15.78 10.80 -20.20
C SER A 121 -14.47 11.55 -20.39
N ARG A 122 -14.51 12.76 -20.98
CA ARG A 122 -13.32 13.61 -21.16
C ARG A 122 -12.70 14.03 -19.83
N ALA A 123 -13.52 14.42 -18.85
CA ALA A 123 -13.04 14.76 -17.51
C ALA A 123 -12.36 13.55 -16.83
N THR A 124 -12.97 12.36 -16.95
CA THR A 124 -12.43 11.13 -16.38
C THR A 124 -11.11 10.71 -17.03
N GLU A 125 -11.01 10.79 -18.36
CA GLU A 125 -9.78 10.50 -19.09
C GLU A 125 -8.66 11.45 -18.69
N ARG A 126 -8.96 12.75 -18.62
CA ARG A 126 -7.99 13.75 -18.17
C ARG A 126 -7.53 13.51 -16.73
N MET A 127 -8.45 13.19 -15.83
CA MET A 127 -8.10 12.82 -14.45
C MET A 127 -7.11 11.65 -14.43
N ARG A 128 -7.33 10.61 -15.25
CA ARG A 128 -6.40 9.47 -15.38
C ARG A 128 -5.04 9.85 -15.90
N GLU A 129 -4.94 10.82 -16.81
CA GLU A 129 -3.65 11.33 -17.29
C GLU A 129 -2.92 12.09 -16.19
N LEU A 130 -3.61 13.00 -15.50
CA LEU A 130 -3.02 13.83 -14.46
C LEU A 130 -2.42 12.99 -13.34
N VAL A 131 -3.12 11.95 -12.88
CA VAL A 131 -2.66 11.12 -11.74
C VAL A 131 -1.77 9.95 -12.13
N ARG A 132 -1.52 9.75 -13.44
CA ARG A 132 -0.81 8.56 -13.94
C ARG A 132 0.61 8.48 -13.41
N GLY A 133 0.93 7.40 -12.71
CA GLY A 133 2.30 7.12 -12.27
C GLY A 133 2.84 8.09 -11.21
N GLN A 134 2.00 8.95 -10.64
CA GLN A 134 2.40 9.87 -9.57
C GLN A 134 1.54 9.72 -8.32
N ALA A 135 2.11 10.13 -7.19
CA ALA A 135 1.38 10.25 -5.94
C ALA A 135 0.63 11.58 -5.90
N VAL A 136 -0.50 11.59 -5.19
CA VAL A 136 -1.24 12.80 -4.87
C VAL A 136 -1.22 13.02 -3.36
N SER A 137 -1.38 14.29 -2.96
CA SER A 137 -1.53 14.68 -1.57
C SER A 137 -2.90 15.32 -1.37
N CYS A 138 -3.76 14.65 -0.63
CA CYS A 138 -5.12 15.07 -0.33
C CYS A 138 -5.24 15.62 1.09
N ARG A 139 -5.99 16.70 1.25
CA ARG A 139 -6.42 17.23 2.55
C ARG A 139 -7.90 16.93 2.72
N LEU A 140 -8.19 15.96 3.57
CA LEU A 140 -9.55 15.52 3.85
C LEU A 140 -10.23 16.49 4.82
N SER A 141 -11.50 16.78 4.55
CA SER A 141 -12.33 17.71 5.33
C SER A 141 -12.93 17.09 6.59
N GLY A 142 -12.83 15.77 6.76
CA GLY A 142 -13.59 15.04 7.78
C GLY A 142 -15.08 14.94 7.47
N ARG A 143 -15.49 15.19 6.22
CA ARG A 143 -16.85 14.92 5.72
C ARG A 143 -16.82 13.73 4.78
N GLN A 144 -17.94 13.02 4.72
CA GLN A 144 -18.15 11.91 3.78
C GLN A 144 -19.36 12.17 2.88
N SER A 145 -19.28 11.64 1.66
CA SER A 145 -20.38 11.55 0.71
C SER A 145 -20.52 10.09 0.30
N TYR A 146 -21.50 9.40 0.91
CA TYR A 146 -21.65 7.95 0.81
C TYR A 146 -20.40 7.23 1.32
N ASP A 147 -19.74 6.44 0.47
CA ASP A 147 -18.51 5.72 0.79
C ASP A 147 -17.24 6.56 0.62
N ARG A 148 -17.36 7.82 0.18
CA ARG A 148 -16.23 8.67 -0.23
C ARG A 148 -15.88 9.71 0.84
N GLU A 149 -14.61 9.84 1.15
CA GLU A 149 -14.09 11.00 1.87
C GLU A 149 -14.18 12.26 0.98
N VAL A 150 -14.43 13.42 1.57
CA VAL A 150 -14.48 14.69 0.84
C VAL A 150 -13.22 15.51 1.16
N GLY A 151 -12.50 15.99 0.14
CA GLY A 151 -11.27 16.77 0.34
C GLY A 151 -10.73 17.45 -0.91
N THR A 152 -9.61 18.14 -0.79
CA THR A 152 -8.88 18.74 -1.93
C THR A 152 -7.57 17.99 -2.15
N CYS A 153 -7.23 17.64 -3.39
CA CYS A 153 -6.00 16.93 -3.72
C CYS A 153 -5.06 17.77 -4.58
N ALA A 154 -3.77 17.62 -4.36
CA ALA A 154 -2.70 18.22 -5.14
C ALA A 154 -1.87 17.15 -5.84
N LEU A 155 -1.39 17.47 -7.04
CA LEU A 155 -0.42 16.69 -7.80
C LEU A 155 0.97 16.75 -7.14
N ALA A 156 1.89 15.90 -7.59
CA ALA A 156 3.26 15.88 -7.07
C ALA A 156 4.02 17.20 -7.30
N ASP A 157 3.63 17.97 -8.33
CA ASP A 157 4.16 19.30 -8.63
C ASP A 157 3.49 20.43 -7.81
N GLY A 158 2.55 20.10 -6.92
CA GLY A 158 1.86 21.03 -6.04
C GLY A 158 0.63 21.71 -6.64
N ARG A 159 0.29 21.46 -7.92
CA ARG A 159 -0.95 22.01 -8.51
C ARG A 159 -2.19 21.37 -7.89
N ASP A 160 -3.22 22.19 -7.64
CA ASP A 160 -4.53 21.71 -7.19
C ASP A 160 -5.22 20.94 -8.33
N LEU A 161 -5.52 19.67 -8.09
CA LEU A 161 -6.07 18.75 -9.08
C LEU A 161 -7.42 19.23 -9.61
N GLY A 162 -8.29 19.74 -8.73
CA GLY A 162 -9.60 20.26 -9.11
C GLY A 162 -9.48 21.54 -9.92
N ARG A 163 -8.55 22.43 -9.56
CA ARG A 163 -8.29 23.66 -10.30
C ARG A 163 -7.82 23.38 -11.72
N VAL A 164 -6.95 22.39 -11.94
CA VAL A 164 -6.52 22.02 -13.30
C VAL A 164 -7.72 21.64 -14.17
N LEU A 165 -8.64 20.82 -13.66
CA LEU A 165 -9.83 20.40 -14.41
C LEU A 165 -10.83 21.55 -14.66
N ILE A 166 -10.92 22.51 -13.74
CA ILE A 166 -11.72 23.72 -13.92
C ILE A 166 -11.09 24.64 -14.97
N ASP A 167 -9.78 24.88 -14.88
CA ASP A 167 -9.05 25.78 -15.77
C ASP A 167 -9.02 25.22 -17.22
N GLU A 168 -9.06 23.89 -17.38
CA GLU A 168 -9.21 23.21 -18.67
C GLU A 168 -10.67 23.13 -19.18
N GLY A 169 -11.64 23.63 -18.41
CA GLY A 169 -13.06 23.66 -18.80
C GLY A 169 -13.74 22.29 -18.81
N LEU A 170 -13.18 21.30 -18.10
CA LEU A 170 -13.71 19.94 -18.04
C LEU A 170 -14.74 19.76 -16.93
N CYS A 171 -14.59 20.52 -15.84
CA CYS A 171 -15.51 20.53 -14.71
C CYS A 171 -15.81 21.97 -14.25
N GLY A 172 -16.97 22.15 -13.63
CA GLY A 172 -17.34 23.38 -12.96
C GLY A 172 -16.79 23.46 -11.54
N ARG A 173 -16.77 24.68 -10.99
CA ARG A 173 -16.53 24.91 -9.56
C ARG A 173 -17.79 24.58 -8.77
N TRP A 174 -17.66 23.70 -7.78
CA TRP A 174 -18.71 23.48 -6.78
C TRP A 174 -18.92 24.74 -5.93
N ARG A 175 -20.17 25.17 -5.74
CA ARG A 175 -20.57 26.36 -4.94
C ARG A 175 -21.36 25.95 -3.71
#